data_AF-A0A077WYN0-F1
#
_entry.id   AF-A0A077WYN0-F1
#
_cell.length_a   1.000
_cell.length_b   1.000
_cell.length_c   1.000
_cell.angle_alpha   90.00
_cell.angle_beta   90.00
_cell.angle_gamma   90.00
#
_symmetry.space_group_name_H-M   'P 1'
#
loop_
_entity.id
_entity.type
_entity.pdbx_description
1 polymer ?
#
loop_
_entity_poly.entity_id
_entity_poly.type
_entity_poly.pdbx_seq_one_letter_code
_entity_poly.pdbx_strand_id
1 'polypeptide(L)'
;MTLAQKIAQLDVFPKVDVDNQARSEKGGLLTVLLGCFLALLTLSEFSDYRRVRTNYQFLVDPTIEQGIQINMDLTVAMPCNVLLVHVYDASGQQMHLTENLKMVPAEFSTNREDQKKALDSRYLQEVVKAASGKPYDEKIAAEMGACRILGSIYASKIAANLHITSRGHGYHSHSHTDHSLLNFTHRIDELSFGKYYPNAINPLDNSIEVSDSHFEAFQYFLSIVPTTYIDRQKDVIITNQYAVTDSRKAAPDDRPTNMVPGIFFKYDIEPISVQISESRQSFIHFIVRLCGIVGGSVVTVGFIYRTIKLILTGGKEDPNLYAPAHNLMRSV
;
A
#
# COMPACT_ATOMS: atom_id res chain seq x y z
N MET A 1 -21.29 34.45 32.81
CA MET A 1 -21.13 35.29 31.61
C MET A 1 -20.97 34.37 30.41
N THR A 2 -21.86 34.48 29.43
CA THR A 2 -21.84 33.64 28.23
C THR A 2 -20.68 34.04 27.31
N LEU A 3 -20.17 33.09 26.51
CA LEU A 3 -19.08 33.33 25.55
C LEU A 3 -19.36 34.55 24.64
N ALA A 4 -20.63 34.75 24.28
CA ALA A 4 -21.11 35.90 23.52
C ALA A 4 -20.82 37.26 24.19
N GLN A 5 -20.91 37.36 25.52
CA GLN A 5 -20.62 38.59 26.25
C GLN A 5 -19.12 38.92 26.27
N LYS A 6 -18.25 37.89 26.25
CA LYS A 6 -16.78 38.08 26.15
C LYS A 6 -16.35 38.48 24.74
N ILE A 7 -17.02 37.94 23.71
CA ILE A 7 -16.76 38.31 22.31
C ILE A 7 -17.23 39.74 22.02
N ALA A 8 -18.32 40.19 22.64
CA ALA A 8 -18.82 41.57 22.49
C ALA A 8 -17.87 42.64 23.09
N GLN A 9 -16.99 42.27 24.03
CA GLN A 9 -15.97 43.17 24.58
C GLN A 9 -14.69 43.25 23.71
N LEU A 10 -14.57 42.41 22.68
CA LEU A 10 -13.49 42.40 21.70
C LEU A 10 -13.82 43.22 20.44
N ASP A 11 -14.84 44.08 20.49
CA ASP A 11 -15.20 45.01 19.42
C ASP A 11 -14.29 46.27 19.52
N VAL A 12 -13.08 46.17 18.96
CA VAL A 12 -12.00 47.19 19.02
C VAL A 12 -12.26 48.37 18.06
N PHE A 13 -13.38 48.38 17.33
CA PHE A 13 -13.63 49.38 16.29
C PHE A 13 -14.78 50.33 16.62
N PRO A 14 -14.59 51.66 16.46
CA PRO A 14 -15.67 52.63 16.62
C PRO A 14 -16.77 52.38 15.57
N LYS A 15 -18.03 52.31 16.03
CA LYS A 15 -19.18 52.06 15.15
C LYS A 15 -19.48 53.30 14.33
N VAL A 16 -19.52 53.13 13.01
CA VAL A 16 -19.81 54.20 12.05
C VAL A 16 -21.30 54.54 12.08
N ASP A 17 -21.63 55.82 11.99
CA ASP A 17 -23.00 56.33 11.97
C ASP A 17 -23.87 55.65 10.91
N VAL A 18 -25.14 55.44 11.25
CA VAL A 18 -26.09 54.61 10.49
C VAL A 18 -26.35 55.17 9.09
N ASP A 19 -26.27 56.49 8.92
CA ASP A 19 -26.47 57.19 7.65
C ASP A 19 -25.31 57.00 6.66
N ASN A 20 -24.13 56.60 7.14
CA ASN A 20 -22.96 56.30 6.32
C ASN A 20 -22.78 54.79 6.04
N GLN A 21 -23.77 53.95 6.39
CA GLN A 21 -23.73 52.50 6.12
C GLN A 21 -24.58 52.13 4.90
N ALA A 22 -23.94 51.87 3.76
CA ALA A 22 -24.61 51.20 2.64
C ALA A 22 -24.73 49.70 2.93
N ARG A 23 -25.86 49.27 3.51
CA ARG A 23 -26.16 47.83 3.73
C ARG A 23 -26.75 47.19 2.47
N SER A 24 -26.13 46.12 1.99
CA SER A 24 -26.65 45.32 0.88
C SER A 24 -26.80 43.86 1.32
N GLU A 25 -28.04 43.36 1.33
CA GLU A 25 -28.36 41.96 1.68
C GLU A 25 -27.67 40.97 0.72
N LYS A 26 -27.57 41.33 -0.56
CA LYS A 26 -26.88 40.54 -1.59
C LYS A 26 -25.37 40.50 -1.39
N GLY A 27 -24.78 41.56 -0.83
CA GLY A 27 -23.35 41.61 -0.50
C GLY A 27 -22.96 40.67 0.64
N GLY A 28 -23.83 40.53 1.64
CA GLY A 28 -23.63 39.62 2.77
C GLY A 28 -23.67 38.13 2.38
N LEU A 29 -24.57 37.73 1.47
CA LEU A 29 -24.60 36.34 0.99
C LEU A 29 -23.33 35.98 0.21
N LEU A 30 -22.84 36.91 -0.63
CA LEU A 30 -21.64 36.70 -1.43
C LEU A 30 -20.39 36.54 -0.55
N THR A 31 -20.25 37.32 0.52
CA THR A 31 -19.09 37.23 1.43
C THR A 31 -19.10 35.91 2.22
N VAL A 32 -20.28 35.41 2.60
CA VAL A 32 -20.41 34.09 3.25
C VAL A 32 -20.00 32.98 2.30
N LEU A 33 -20.50 32.98 1.05
CA LEU A 33 -20.14 31.96 0.06
C LEU A 33 -18.64 31.97 -0.25
N LEU A 34 -18.04 33.16 -0.39
CA LEU A 34 -16.61 33.32 -0.61
C LEU A 34 -15.79 32.82 0.60
N GLY A 35 -16.23 33.15 1.81
CA GLY A 35 -15.61 32.69 3.05
C GLY A 35 -15.64 31.16 3.16
N CYS A 36 -16.76 30.52 2.83
CA CYS A 36 -16.85 29.06 2.77
C CYS A 36 -15.91 28.47 1.71
N PHE A 37 -15.84 29.05 0.52
CA PHE A 37 -14.94 28.59 -0.53
C PHE A 37 -13.45 28.69 -0.11
N LEU A 38 -13.06 29.80 0.51
CA LEU A 38 -11.73 30.00 1.07
C LEU A 38 -11.41 29.00 2.20
N ALA A 39 -12.38 28.75 3.07
CA ALA A 39 -12.23 27.74 4.12
C ALA A 39 -12.00 26.35 3.52
N LEU A 40 -12.71 25.99 2.44
CA LEU A 40 -12.51 24.72 1.75
C LEU A 40 -11.11 24.62 1.13
N LEU A 41 -10.65 25.65 0.43
CA LEU A 41 -9.30 25.66 -0.16
C LEU A 41 -8.21 25.57 0.91
N THR A 42 -8.33 26.32 2.01
CA THR A 42 -7.34 26.30 3.10
C THR A 42 -7.33 24.96 3.83
N LEU A 43 -8.49 24.32 4.04
CA LEU A 43 -8.58 22.97 4.58
C LEU A 43 -7.96 21.93 3.64
N SER A 44 -8.15 22.08 2.33
CA SER A 44 -7.51 21.21 1.33
C SER A 44 -5.99 21.34 1.37
N GLU A 45 -5.46 22.57 1.39
CA GLU A 45 -4.02 22.79 1.52
C GLU A 45 -3.44 22.26 2.84
N PHE A 46 -4.19 22.40 3.93
CA PHE A 46 -3.77 21.86 5.22
C PHE A 46 -3.79 20.32 5.23
N SER A 47 -4.72 19.70 4.51
CA SER A 47 -4.73 18.26 4.27
C SER A 47 -3.51 17.82 3.47
N ASP A 48 -3.23 18.50 2.35
CA ASP A 48 -2.07 18.25 1.50
C ASP A 48 -0.74 18.45 2.23
N TYR A 49 -0.64 19.49 3.07
CA TYR A 49 0.52 19.73 3.90
C TYR A 49 0.76 18.60 4.92
N ARG A 50 -0.29 17.95 5.40
CA ARG A 50 -0.19 16.81 6.32
C ARG A 50 0.09 15.48 5.59
N ARG A 51 -0.17 15.40 4.29
CA ARG A 51 0.06 14.21 3.49
C ARG A 51 1.56 13.98 3.27
N VAL A 52 1.98 12.73 3.42
CA VAL A 52 3.35 12.30 3.06
C VAL A 52 3.37 11.99 1.56
N ARG A 53 4.40 12.45 0.85
CA ARG A 53 4.62 12.18 -0.57
C ARG A 53 5.79 11.22 -0.73
N THR A 54 5.55 10.10 -1.39
CA THR A 54 6.57 9.13 -1.81
C THR A 54 7.09 9.51 -3.20
N ASN A 55 8.40 9.66 -3.35
CA ASN A 55 9.04 9.85 -4.65
C ASN A 55 9.81 8.58 -5.02
N TYR A 56 9.60 8.11 -6.25
CA TYR A 56 10.25 6.92 -6.80
C TYR A 56 11.34 7.34 -7.79
N GLN A 57 12.54 6.78 -7.63
CA GLN A 57 13.65 6.97 -8.56
C GLN A 57 14.21 5.61 -8.96
N PHE A 58 14.46 5.41 -10.25
CA PHE A 58 15.05 4.18 -10.77
C PHE A 58 16.55 4.39 -10.96
N LEU A 59 17.36 3.54 -10.35
CA LEU A 59 18.81 3.61 -10.34
C LEU A 59 19.38 2.24 -10.76
N VAL A 60 20.64 2.20 -11.20
CA VAL A 60 21.36 0.92 -11.32
C VAL A 60 21.66 0.43 -9.92
N ASP A 61 21.41 -0.84 -9.64
CA ASP A 61 21.66 -1.42 -8.33
C ASP A 61 23.14 -1.27 -7.92
N PRO A 62 23.47 -0.46 -6.90
CA PRO A 62 24.83 -0.30 -6.43
C PRO A 62 25.21 -1.37 -5.39
N THR A 63 24.25 -2.20 -4.94
CA THR A 63 24.44 -3.10 -3.81
C THR A 63 25.19 -4.37 -4.22
N ILE A 64 26.35 -4.58 -3.58
CA ILE A 64 27.18 -5.78 -3.70
C ILE A 64 26.80 -6.81 -2.61
N GLU A 65 25.61 -6.70 -2.02
CA GLU A 65 25.16 -7.68 -1.03
C GLU A 65 25.02 -9.05 -1.70
N GLN A 66 25.72 -10.05 -1.15
CA GLN A 66 25.79 -11.39 -1.75
C GLN A 66 24.57 -12.26 -1.43
N GLY A 67 23.73 -11.85 -0.48
CA GLY A 67 22.61 -12.64 0.01
C GLY A 67 21.31 -11.85 0.11
N ILE A 68 20.20 -12.56 0.03
CA ILE A 68 18.84 -12.05 0.18
C ILE A 68 18.12 -12.89 1.23
N GLN A 69 17.39 -12.22 2.13
CA GLN A 69 16.51 -12.89 3.07
C GLN A 69 15.16 -13.16 2.39
N ILE A 70 14.67 -14.38 2.43
CA ILE A 70 13.35 -14.76 1.94
C ILE A 70 12.51 -15.12 3.16
N ASN A 71 11.43 -14.41 3.39
CA ASN A 71 10.46 -14.72 4.44
C ASN A 71 9.28 -15.44 3.80
N MET A 72 8.88 -16.55 4.40
CA MET A 72 7.85 -17.42 3.86
C MET A 72 6.92 -17.87 4.99
N ASP A 73 5.63 -17.70 4.75
CA ASP A 73 4.53 -18.29 5.51
C ASP A 73 3.51 -18.82 4.50
N LEU A 74 3.47 -20.13 4.32
CA LEU A 74 2.54 -20.77 3.39
C LEU A 74 2.00 -22.06 3.97
N THR A 75 0.78 -22.43 3.58
CA THR A 75 0.13 -23.67 3.99
C THR A 75 -0.17 -24.52 2.76
N VAL A 76 0.28 -25.77 2.74
CA VAL A 76 0.04 -26.75 1.66
C VAL A 76 -0.90 -27.83 2.17
N ALA A 77 -1.85 -28.28 1.35
CA ALA A 77 -2.78 -29.37 1.63
C ALA A 77 -2.12 -30.76 1.54
N MET A 78 -0.94 -30.92 2.17
CA MET A 78 -0.28 -32.21 2.39
C MET A 78 0.32 -32.29 3.80
N PRO A 79 0.47 -33.50 4.37
CA PRO A 79 1.16 -33.70 5.65
C PRO A 79 2.63 -33.23 5.64
N CYS A 80 3.12 -32.70 6.77
CA CYS A 80 4.47 -32.16 6.86
C CYS A 80 5.59 -33.21 6.67
N ASN A 81 5.35 -34.48 7.03
CA ASN A 81 6.35 -35.54 6.95
C ASN A 81 6.70 -35.99 5.51
N VAL A 82 5.85 -35.64 4.53
CA VAL A 82 6.04 -35.97 3.11
C VAL A 82 6.48 -34.78 2.28
N LEU A 83 6.41 -33.55 2.78
CA LEU A 83 6.84 -32.36 2.08
C LEU A 83 8.34 -32.13 2.24
N LEU A 84 8.95 -31.60 1.18
CA LEU A 84 10.37 -31.26 1.12
C LEU A 84 10.51 -29.86 0.52
N VAL A 85 11.36 -29.03 1.14
CA VAL A 85 11.67 -27.68 0.66
C VAL A 85 13.16 -27.58 0.32
N HIS A 86 13.44 -27.26 -0.94
CA HIS A 86 14.79 -27.16 -1.49
C HIS A 86 14.96 -25.88 -2.30
N VAL A 87 16.14 -25.28 -2.27
CA VAL A 87 16.51 -24.17 -3.18
C VAL A 87 17.69 -24.59 -4.04
N TYR A 88 17.55 -24.38 -5.34
CA TYR A 88 18.59 -24.56 -6.33
C TYR A 88 18.97 -23.21 -6.90
N ASP A 89 20.20 -22.79 -6.67
CA ASP A 89 20.73 -21.59 -7.28
C ASP A 89 21.16 -21.84 -8.74
N ALA A 90 21.41 -20.77 -9.49
CA ALA A 90 21.97 -20.86 -10.84
C ALA A 90 23.38 -21.49 -10.89
N SER A 91 24.07 -21.59 -9.75
CA SER A 91 25.38 -22.27 -9.66
C SER A 91 25.26 -23.79 -9.55
N GLY A 92 24.03 -24.31 -9.39
CA GLY A 92 23.74 -25.73 -9.19
C GLY A 92 23.98 -26.20 -7.76
N GLN A 93 24.26 -25.30 -6.83
CA GLN A 93 24.38 -25.61 -5.42
C GLN A 93 22.99 -25.80 -4.80
N GLN A 94 22.75 -27.01 -4.30
CA GLN A 94 21.55 -27.31 -3.54
C GLN A 94 21.73 -26.84 -2.10
N MET A 95 20.86 -25.93 -1.64
CA MET A 95 20.73 -25.60 -0.23
C MET A 95 19.54 -26.37 0.34
N HIS A 96 19.79 -27.28 1.28
CA HIS A 96 18.71 -27.94 2.01
C HIS A 96 18.22 -26.99 3.10
N LEU A 97 17.07 -26.34 2.86
CA LEU A 97 16.54 -25.30 3.73
C LEU A 97 15.47 -25.80 4.70
N THR A 98 15.17 -27.11 4.66
CA THR A 98 14.17 -27.74 5.52
C THR A 98 14.53 -27.59 7.01
N GLU A 99 15.81 -27.53 7.37
CA GLU A 99 16.25 -27.38 8.78
C GLU A 99 16.04 -25.96 9.34
N ASN A 100 15.99 -24.94 8.47
CA ASN A 100 15.80 -23.54 8.87
C ASN A 100 14.32 -23.10 8.83
N LEU A 101 13.43 -23.96 8.34
CA LEU A 101 12.01 -23.71 8.22
C LEU A 101 11.25 -24.55 9.25
N LYS A 102 10.32 -23.95 9.96
CA LYS A 102 9.45 -24.67 10.89
C LYS A 102 8.24 -25.19 10.12
N MET A 103 8.07 -26.50 10.09
CA MET A 103 6.90 -27.17 9.52
C MET A 103 5.93 -27.54 10.64
N VAL A 104 4.72 -26.97 10.59
CA VAL A 104 3.68 -27.16 11.60
C VAL A 104 2.44 -27.74 10.93
N PRO A 105 1.91 -28.90 11.38
CA PRO A 105 0.65 -29.41 10.89
C PRO A 105 -0.49 -28.36 11.01
N ALA A 106 -1.39 -28.29 10.04
CA ALA A 106 -2.39 -27.23 9.96
C ALA A 106 -3.73 -27.74 9.41
N GLU A 107 -4.80 -26.97 9.62
CA GLU A 107 -6.08 -27.17 8.96
C GLU A 107 -6.12 -26.37 7.65
N PHE A 108 -6.59 -26.99 6.57
CA PHE A 108 -6.75 -26.33 5.27
C PHE A 108 -8.24 -26.18 4.95
N SER A 109 -8.77 -24.96 5.04
CA SER A 109 -10.14 -24.62 4.68
C SER A 109 -10.17 -23.84 3.36
N THR A 110 -10.95 -24.36 2.39
CA THR A 110 -11.09 -23.81 1.04
C THR A 110 -12.38 -23.01 0.83
N ASN A 111 -13.08 -22.60 1.91
CA ASN A 111 -14.41 -22.02 1.73
C ASN A 111 -14.32 -20.74 0.88
N ARG A 112 -15.22 -20.59 -0.09
CA ARG A 112 -15.33 -19.40 -0.97
C ARG A 112 -15.52 -18.08 -0.19
N GLU A 113 -15.98 -18.14 1.06
CA GLU A 113 -15.99 -16.98 1.96
C GLU A 113 -14.59 -16.56 2.39
N ASP A 114 -13.67 -17.52 2.57
CA ASP A 114 -12.30 -17.28 3.01
C ASP A 114 -11.46 -16.63 1.90
N GLN A 115 -11.77 -16.92 0.62
CA GLN A 115 -11.23 -16.17 -0.52
C GLN A 115 -11.61 -14.67 -0.50
N LYS A 116 -12.83 -14.33 -0.06
CA LYS A 116 -13.27 -12.93 0.09
C LYS A 116 -12.72 -12.27 1.36
N LYS A 117 -12.57 -13.05 2.45
CA LYS A 117 -12.04 -12.58 3.74
C LYS A 117 -10.53 -12.34 3.69
N ALA A 118 -9.77 -13.14 2.94
CA ALA A 118 -8.34 -12.94 2.67
C ALA A 118 -8.03 -11.59 2.01
N LEU A 119 -9.00 -11.02 1.28
CA LEU A 119 -8.88 -9.71 0.65
C LEU A 119 -9.11 -8.52 1.62
N ASP A 120 -9.67 -8.74 2.82
CA ASP A 120 -9.99 -7.68 3.78
C ASP A 120 -8.95 -7.62 4.91
N SER A 121 -8.22 -6.50 5.01
CA SER A 121 -7.18 -6.26 6.02
C SER A 121 -7.66 -6.41 7.48
N ARG A 122 -8.98 -6.30 7.74
CA ARG A 122 -9.58 -6.54 9.06
C ARG A 122 -9.60 -8.02 9.48
N TYR A 123 -9.62 -8.95 8.53
CA TYR A 123 -9.65 -10.38 8.80
C TYR A 123 -8.36 -10.89 9.45
N LEU A 124 -7.21 -10.28 9.13
CA LEU A 124 -5.91 -10.61 9.74
C LEU A 124 -5.94 -10.48 11.27
N GLN A 125 -6.61 -9.46 11.81
CA GLN A 125 -6.75 -9.27 13.26
C GLN A 125 -7.66 -10.32 13.91
N GLU A 126 -8.68 -10.80 13.19
CA GLU A 126 -9.57 -11.85 13.67
C GLU A 126 -8.92 -13.24 13.64
N VAL A 127 -8.11 -13.54 12.61
CA VAL A 127 -7.33 -14.79 12.53
C VAL A 127 -6.28 -14.85 13.64
N VAL A 128 -5.54 -13.76 13.90
CA VAL A 128 -4.59 -13.67 15.02
C VAL A 128 -5.29 -13.87 16.37
N LYS A 129 -6.53 -13.38 16.51
CA LYS A 129 -7.35 -13.51 17.72
C LYS A 129 -7.98 -14.90 17.87
N ALA A 130 -8.28 -15.59 16.76
CA ALA A 130 -8.74 -16.97 16.76
C ALA A 130 -7.57 -17.95 17.02
N ALA A 131 -6.38 -17.65 16.51
CA ALA A 131 -5.15 -18.41 16.73
C ALA A 131 -4.61 -18.28 18.17
N SER A 132 -4.90 -17.17 18.87
CA SER A 132 -4.44 -16.96 20.24
C SER A 132 -5.27 -17.66 21.32
N GLY A 133 -6.40 -18.28 20.96
CA GLY A 133 -7.38 -18.80 21.92
C GLY A 133 -7.52 -20.33 22.01
N LYS A 134 -7.02 -21.11 21.04
CA LYS A 134 -7.17 -22.56 21.05
C LYS A 134 -5.82 -23.26 21.32
N PRO A 135 -5.75 -24.19 22.29
CA PRO A 135 -4.57 -25.04 22.41
C PRO A 135 -4.43 -25.87 21.14
N TYR A 136 -3.25 -25.81 20.54
CA TYR A 136 -2.90 -26.55 19.33
C TYR A 136 -2.81 -28.06 19.64
N ASP A 137 -3.74 -28.86 19.12
CA ASP A 137 -3.77 -30.31 19.31
C ASP A 137 -2.97 -31.01 18.21
N GLU A 138 -1.73 -31.38 18.53
CA GLU A 138 -0.79 -32.07 17.63
C GLU A 138 -1.34 -33.38 17.06
N LYS A 139 -2.26 -34.07 17.75
CA LYS A 139 -2.77 -35.37 17.30
C LYS A 139 -3.84 -35.24 16.22
N ILE A 140 -4.76 -34.28 16.39
CA ILE A 140 -5.76 -33.94 15.38
C ILE A 140 -5.07 -33.31 14.17
N ALA A 141 -4.07 -32.46 14.39
CA ALA A 141 -3.31 -31.85 13.30
C ALA A 141 -2.44 -32.84 12.52
N ALA A 142 -1.98 -33.94 13.15
CA ALA A 142 -1.33 -35.06 12.46
C ALA A 142 -2.30 -35.95 11.66
N GLU A 143 -3.59 -35.98 12.05
CA GLU A 143 -4.68 -36.58 11.26
C GLU A 143 -5.16 -35.65 10.12
N MET A 144 -4.83 -34.35 10.18
CA MET A 144 -5.16 -33.36 9.17
C MET A 144 -4.13 -33.34 8.04
N GLY A 145 -4.62 -33.33 6.80
CA GLY A 145 -3.82 -33.45 5.58
C GLY A 145 -3.14 -32.16 5.13
N ALA A 146 -2.71 -31.25 6.02
CA ALA A 146 -2.05 -30.01 5.61
C ALA A 146 -0.87 -29.59 6.51
N CYS A 147 0.03 -28.80 5.94
CA CYS A 147 1.27 -28.37 6.55
C CYS A 147 1.53 -26.89 6.31
N ARG A 148 1.76 -26.15 7.39
CA ARG A 148 2.20 -24.76 7.37
C ARG A 148 3.73 -24.69 7.47
N ILE A 149 4.34 -24.03 6.50
CA ILE A 149 5.78 -23.81 6.38
C ILE A 149 6.03 -22.34 6.75
N LEU A 150 6.75 -22.11 7.85
CA LEU A 150 7.01 -20.77 8.35
C LEU A 150 8.50 -20.57 8.67
N GLY A 151 9.04 -19.43 8.26
CA GLY A 151 10.40 -19.02 8.62
C GLY A 151 11.04 -18.05 7.64
N SER A 152 12.30 -17.74 7.91
CA SER A 152 13.13 -16.89 7.07
C SER A 152 14.40 -17.64 6.70
N ILE A 153 14.71 -17.67 5.41
CA ILE A 153 15.90 -18.31 4.86
C ILE A 153 16.81 -17.24 4.27
N TYR A 154 18.12 -17.44 4.40
CA TYR A 154 19.12 -16.61 3.73
C TYR A 154 19.64 -17.38 2.52
N ALA A 155 19.41 -16.83 1.33
CA ALA A 155 19.87 -17.39 0.06
C ALA A 155 20.82 -16.42 -0.64
N SER A 156 21.62 -16.92 -1.57
CA SER A 156 22.45 -16.05 -2.41
C SER A 156 21.56 -15.15 -3.29
N LYS A 157 21.97 -13.90 -3.49
CA LYS A 157 21.29 -12.91 -4.35
C LYS A 157 21.61 -13.18 -5.84
N ILE A 158 21.19 -14.35 -6.32
CA ILE A 158 21.33 -14.80 -7.70
C ILE A 158 20.03 -15.49 -8.13
N ALA A 159 19.84 -15.65 -9.43
CA ALA A 159 18.71 -16.41 -9.96
C ALA A 159 18.68 -17.82 -9.32
N ALA A 160 17.52 -18.22 -8.81
CA ALA A 160 17.34 -19.52 -8.18
C ALA A 160 15.91 -20.02 -8.29
N ASN A 161 15.71 -21.29 -7.92
CA ASN A 161 14.43 -21.95 -7.96
C ASN A 161 14.18 -22.68 -6.63
N LEU A 162 13.16 -22.23 -5.89
CA LEU A 162 12.67 -22.85 -4.67
C LEU A 162 11.60 -23.89 -5.01
N HIS A 163 11.84 -25.12 -4.63
CA HIS A 163 10.98 -26.27 -4.91
C HIS A 163 10.35 -26.75 -3.61
N ILE A 164 9.03 -26.84 -3.62
CA ILE A 164 8.24 -27.51 -2.58
C ILE A 164 7.61 -28.73 -3.26
N THR A 165 8.15 -29.90 -2.96
CA THR A 165 7.75 -31.15 -3.59
C THR A 165 7.48 -32.21 -2.53
N SER A 166 6.89 -33.34 -2.94
CA SER A 166 6.70 -34.47 -2.05
C SER A 166 7.85 -35.48 -2.16
N ARG A 167 8.07 -36.27 -1.11
CA ARG A 167 9.09 -37.32 -1.09
C ARG A 167 8.89 -38.30 -2.23
N GLY A 168 9.90 -38.44 -3.09
CA GLY A 168 9.89 -39.33 -4.26
C GLY A 168 9.35 -38.71 -5.55
N HIS A 169 8.77 -37.50 -5.51
CA HIS A 169 8.23 -36.80 -6.68
C HIS A 169 9.01 -35.51 -6.94
N GLY A 170 10.16 -35.65 -7.60
CA GLY A 170 11.05 -34.55 -7.98
C GLY A 170 12.51 -34.89 -7.79
N TYR A 171 12.81 -35.56 -6.69
CA TYR A 171 14.13 -36.08 -6.39
C TYR A 171 14.04 -37.55 -5.98
N HIS A 172 15.06 -38.32 -6.37
CA HIS A 172 15.18 -39.70 -5.94
C HIS A 172 15.30 -39.75 -4.42
N SER A 173 14.28 -40.30 -3.77
CA SER A 173 14.26 -40.59 -2.34
C SER A 173 14.05 -42.08 -2.14
N HIS A 174 14.50 -42.61 -1.00
CA HIS A 174 14.32 -44.03 -0.65
C HIS A 174 12.84 -44.36 -0.38
N SER A 175 12.05 -43.34 -0.07
CA SER A 175 10.61 -43.41 0.18
C SER A 175 9.87 -42.64 -0.90
N HIS A 176 8.84 -43.25 -1.47
CA HIS A 176 8.01 -42.65 -2.50
C HIS A 176 6.58 -42.47 -1.97
N THR A 177 6.09 -41.23 -1.98
CA THR A 177 4.72 -40.90 -1.56
C THR A 177 3.72 -41.43 -2.58
N ASP A 178 2.61 -42.01 -2.13
CA ASP A 178 1.59 -42.49 -3.05
C ASP A 178 1.01 -41.35 -3.90
N HIS A 179 0.76 -41.63 -5.17
CA HIS A 179 0.27 -40.69 -6.17
C HIS A 179 -1.12 -40.14 -5.79
N SER A 180 -1.94 -40.97 -5.15
CA SER A 180 -3.29 -40.63 -4.68
C SER A 180 -3.31 -39.63 -3.51
N LEU A 181 -2.17 -39.43 -2.84
CA LEU A 181 -2.03 -38.55 -1.68
C LEU A 181 -1.47 -37.18 -2.04
N LEU A 182 -1.13 -36.95 -3.32
CA LEU A 182 -0.56 -35.68 -3.77
C LEU A 182 -1.65 -34.63 -3.92
N ASN A 183 -1.51 -33.53 -3.18
CA ASN A 183 -2.42 -32.40 -3.30
C ASN A 183 -1.66 -31.09 -3.05
N PHE A 184 -1.25 -30.42 -4.12
CA PHE A 184 -0.49 -29.17 -4.03
C PHE A 184 -1.39 -27.93 -3.92
N THR A 185 -2.64 -28.10 -3.52
CA THR A 185 -3.50 -26.97 -3.11
C THR A 185 -2.80 -26.22 -1.98
N HIS A 186 -2.64 -24.91 -2.11
CA HIS A 186 -1.87 -24.13 -1.16
C HIS A 186 -2.38 -22.71 -1.01
N ARG A 187 -2.07 -22.13 0.15
CA ARG A 187 -2.33 -20.72 0.48
C ARG A 187 -1.00 -20.07 0.85
N ILE A 188 -0.72 -18.92 0.25
CA ILE A 188 0.46 -18.11 0.56
C ILE A 188 -0.03 -16.99 1.47
N ASP A 189 0.34 -17.05 2.74
CA ASP A 189 -0.02 -16.04 3.73
C ASP A 189 0.96 -14.86 3.63
N GLU A 190 2.27 -15.15 3.59
CA GLU A 190 3.32 -14.17 3.36
C GLU A 190 4.43 -14.74 2.47
N LEU A 191 4.82 -14.00 1.44
CA LEU A 191 6.09 -14.22 0.74
C LEU A 191 6.77 -12.88 0.47
N SER A 192 7.86 -12.61 1.18
CA SER A 192 8.57 -11.34 1.11
C SER A 192 10.09 -11.51 1.03
N PHE A 193 10.77 -10.50 0.48
CA PHE A 193 12.20 -10.53 0.22
C PHE A 193 12.91 -9.36 0.93
N GLY A 194 13.66 -9.64 1.98
CA GLY A 194 14.37 -8.66 2.80
C GLY A 194 13.55 -8.20 4.01
N LYS A 195 13.75 -6.94 4.40
CA LYS A 195 13.09 -6.35 5.58
C LYS A 195 11.76 -5.73 5.20
N TYR A 196 10.76 -5.85 6.08
CA TYR A 196 9.49 -5.16 5.92
C TYR A 196 9.67 -3.63 5.97
N TYR A 197 8.89 -2.92 5.16
CA TYR A 197 8.82 -1.45 5.16
C TYR A 197 7.35 -0.99 5.01
N PRO A 198 7.01 0.24 5.44
CA PRO A 198 5.65 0.73 5.38
C PRO A 198 5.09 0.77 3.96
N ASN A 199 3.83 0.37 3.80
CA ASN A 199 3.14 0.29 2.49
C ASN A 199 3.78 -0.70 1.50
N ALA A 200 4.60 -1.64 1.96
CA ALA A 200 5.02 -2.77 1.14
C ALA A 200 3.79 -3.59 0.74
N ILE A 201 3.65 -3.84 -0.56
CA ILE A 201 2.59 -4.70 -1.11
C ILE A 201 3.30 -5.82 -1.86
N ASN A 202 3.17 -7.04 -1.36
CA ASN A 202 3.70 -8.22 -2.04
C ASN A 202 2.56 -8.87 -2.86
N PRO A 203 2.77 -9.16 -4.16
CA PRO A 203 1.72 -9.69 -5.01
C PRO A 203 1.11 -11.04 -4.60
N LEU A 204 1.88 -11.93 -3.96
CA LEU A 204 1.42 -13.28 -3.58
C LEU A 204 0.84 -13.37 -2.16
N ASP A 205 0.89 -12.29 -1.37
CA ASP A 205 0.36 -12.32 -0.01
C ASP A 205 -1.16 -12.55 -0.03
N ASN A 206 -1.64 -13.40 0.88
CA ASN A 206 -3.03 -13.81 1.01
C ASN A 206 -3.64 -14.43 -0.27
N SER A 207 -2.83 -15.11 -1.09
CA SER A 207 -3.31 -15.83 -2.29
C SER A 207 -3.58 -17.31 -2.00
N ILE A 208 -4.50 -17.92 -2.75
CA ILE A 208 -4.84 -19.33 -2.62
C ILE A 208 -5.00 -19.96 -4.00
N GLU A 209 -4.34 -21.09 -4.20
CA GLU A 209 -4.42 -21.90 -5.42
C GLU A 209 -4.94 -23.29 -5.07
N VAL A 210 -5.89 -23.76 -5.87
CA VAL A 210 -6.52 -25.07 -5.71
C VAL A 210 -6.09 -25.98 -6.85
N SER A 211 -5.57 -27.15 -6.49
CA SER A 211 -5.14 -28.19 -7.42
C SER A 211 -6.36 -28.87 -8.03
N ASP A 212 -6.43 -28.93 -9.36
CA ASP A 212 -7.50 -29.62 -10.08
C ASP A 212 -7.19 -31.12 -10.21
N SER A 213 -5.90 -31.50 -10.18
CA SER A 213 -5.42 -32.88 -10.22
C SER A 213 -4.30 -33.16 -9.22
N HIS A 214 -3.96 -34.44 -9.00
CA HIS A 214 -2.88 -34.86 -8.10
C HIS A 214 -1.48 -34.53 -8.68
N PHE A 215 -1.36 -34.49 -10.02
CA PHE A 215 -0.13 -34.20 -10.75
C PHE A 215 -0.20 -32.83 -11.40
N GLU A 216 -0.11 -31.79 -10.57
CA GLU A 216 -0.08 -30.41 -10.99
C GLU A 216 1.20 -29.71 -10.48
N ALA A 217 1.78 -28.88 -11.35
CA ALA A 217 2.96 -28.09 -11.07
C ALA A 217 2.58 -26.60 -11.12
N PHE A 218 2.65 -25.94 -9.96
CA PHE A 218 2.46 -24.50 -9.80
C PHE A 218 3.81 -23.80 -9.95
N GLN A 219 3.95 -22.92 -10.93
CA GLN A 219 5.18 -22.20 -11.23
C GLN A 219 4.95 -20.70 -11.10
N TYR A 220 5.61 -20.10 -10.11
CA TYR A 220 5.65 -18.65 -9.91
C TYR A 220 6.99 -18.13 -10.42
N PHE A 221 6.95 -17.22 -11.39
CA PHE A 221 8.12 -16.51 -11.89
C PHE A 221 8.18 -15.14 -11.21
N LEU A 222 9.19 -14.94 -10.38
CA LEU A 222 9.37 -13.76 -9.55
C LEU A 222 10.53 -12.91 -10.11
N SER A 223 10.24 -11.66 -10.48
CA SER A 223 11.27 -10.67 -10.79
C SER A 223 11.50 -9.81 -9.56
N ILE A 224 12.61 -10.01 -8.86
CA ILE A 224 12.97 -9.30 -7.64
C ILE A 224 13.70 -8.00 -7.99
N VAL A 225 13.20 -6.89 -7.49
CA VAL A 225 13.74 -5.54 -7.70
C VAL A 225 14.32 -5.01 -6.38
N PRO A 226 15.65 -4.87 -6.29
CA PRO A 226 16.31 -4.23 -5.16
C PRO A 226 15.72 -2.84 -4.88
N THR A 227 15.31 -2.59 -3.64
CA THR A 227 14.63 -1.36 -3.24
C THR A 227 15.33 -0.73 -2.04
N THR A 228 15.61 0.57 -2.14
CA THR A 228 16.09 1.36 -1.00
C THR A 228 14.98 2.29 -0.54
N TYR A 229 14.45 2.04 0.65
CA TYR A 229 13.45 2.88 1.28
C TYR A 229 14.13 3.89 2.22
N ILE A 230 13.84 5.17 2.03
CA ILE A 230 14.37 6.29 2.81
C ILE A 230 13.19 6.95 3.52
N ASP A 231 13.13 6.80 4.84
CA ASP A 231 12.10 7.46 5.64
C ASP A 231 12.33 8.98 5.72
N ARG A 232 11.34 9.71 6.22
CA ARG A 232 11.39 11.14 6.54
C ARG A 232 12.54 11.51 7.49
N GLN A 233 12.94 10.60 8.37
CA GLN A 233 14.10 10.77 9.26
C GLN A 233 15.45 10.53 8.55
N LYS A 234 15.42 10.18 7.26
CA LYS A 234 16.57 9.76 6.44
C LYS A 234 17.17 8.41 6.85
N ASP A 235 16.41 7.61 7.59
CA ASP A 235 16.78 6.23 7.85
C ASP A 235 16.63 5.41 6.58
N VAL A 236 17.68 4.65 6.25
CA VAL A 236 17.79 3.90 5.02
C VAL A 236 17.55 2.41 5.30
N ILE A 237 16.56 1.84 4.63
CA ILE A 237 16.22 0.42 4.69
C ILE A 237 16.47 -0.18 3.31
N ILE A 238 17.40 -1.13 3.24
CA ILE A 238 17.63 -1.96 2.05
C ILE A 238 16.66 -3.14 2.13
N THR A 239 15.84 -3.28 1.10
CA THR A 239 14.80 -4.30 0.98
C THR A 239 14.58 -4.65 -0.48
N ASN A 240 13.64 -5.54 -0.79
CA ASN A 240 13.32 -5.88 -2.17
C ASN A 240 11.80 -5.85 -2.38
N GLN A 241 11.43 -5.49 -3.59
CA GLN A 241 10.08 -5.70 -4.11
C GLN A 241 10.13 -6.82 -5.12
N TYR A 242 8.99 -7.37 -5.49
CA TYR A 242 8.93 -8.31 -6.60
C TYR A 242 7.65 -8.18 -7.39
N ALA A 243 7.75 -8.54 -8.67
CA ALA A 243 6.60 -8.82 -9.52
C ALA A 243 6.48 -10.34 -9.72
N VAL A 244 5.26 -10.83 -9.91
CA VAL A 244 4.98 -12.26 -10.12
C VAL A 244 4.26 -12.48 -11.44
N THR A 245 4.60 -13.59 -12.11
CA THR A 245 3.78 -14.20 -13.15
C THR A 245 3.50 -15.64 -12.74
N ASP A 246 2.22 -16.02 -12.74
CA ASP A 246 1.74 -17.35 -12.39
C ASP A 246 1.61 -18.24 -13.64
N SER A 247 1.92 -19.52 -13.47
CA SER A 247 1.74 -20.52 -14.52
C SER A 247 1.47 -21.88 -13.87
N ARG A 248 0.47 -22.59 -14.36
CA ARG A 248 0.14 -23.94 -13.90
C ARG A 248 0.24 -24.94 -15.04
N LYS A 249 0.74 -26.14 -14.71
CA LYS A 249 0.86 -27.26 -15.64
C LYS A 249 0.31 -28.50 -14.97
N ALA A 250 -0.80 -29.01 -15.49
CA ALA A 250 -1.34 -30.30 -15.09
C ALA A 250 -0.90 -31.37 -16.08
N ALA A 251 -0.45 -32.52 -15.57
CA ALA A 251 -0.23 -33.69 -16.40
C ALA A 251 -1.58 -34.38 -16.67
N PRO A 252 -1.85 -34.82 -17.90
CA PRO A 252 -2.97 -35.71 -18.17
C PRO A 252 -2.77 -37.03 -17.42
N ASP A 253 -3.81 -37.52 -16.74
CA ASP A 253 -3.81 -38.76 -15.93
C ASP A 253 -3.30 -40.01 -16.69
N ASP A 254 -3.37 -39.98 -18.02
CA ASP A 254 -3.18 -41.15 -18.89
C ASP A 254 -1.72 -41.39 -19.34
N ARG A 255 -0.74 -40.55 -18.95
CA ARG A 255 0.65 -40.73 -19.39
C ARG A 255 1.68 -40.46 -18.29
N PRO A 256 2.71 -41.31 -18.13
CA PRO A 256 3.87 -40.97 -17.32
C PRO A 256 4.64 -39.85 -18.02
N THR A 257 4.35 -38.61 -17.65
CA THR A 257 5.18 -37.48 -18.02
C THR A 257 6.32 -37.34 -17.03
N ASN A 258 7.52 -36.97 -17.49
CA ASN A 258 8.66 -36.55 -16.65
C ASN A 258 8.39 -35.21 -15.91
N MET A 259 7.13 -34.91 -15.60
CA MET A 259 6.72 -33.71 -14.92
C MET A 259 6.80 -33.94 -13.43
N VAL A 260 7.55 -33.07 -12.75
CA VAL A 260 7.62 -33.06 -11.29
C VAL A 260 6.44 -32.25 -10.76
N PRO A 261 5.51 -32.84 -10.01
CA PRO A 261 4.44 -32.11 -9.38
C PRO A 261 4.98 -31.36 -8.14
N GLY A 262 4.42 -30.19 -7.85
CA GLY A 262 4.93 -29.35 -6.77
C GLY A 262 4.67 -27.87 -6.97
N ILE A 263 5.17 -27.09 -6.02
CA ILE A 263 5.13 -25.63 -6.02
C ILE A 263 6.55 -25.12 -6.26
N PHE A 264 6.72 -24.28 -7.26
CA PHE A 264 8.02 -23.79 -7.71
C PHE A 264 8.03 -22.27 -7.72
N PHE A 265 8.92 -21.65 -6.95
CA PHE A 265 9.19 -20.22 -7.00
C PHE A 265 10.53 -20.00 -7.70
N LYS A 266 10.46 -19.62 -8.97
CA LYS A 266 11.62 -19.26 -9.77
C LYS A 266 11.82 -17.77 -9.63
N TYR A 267 12.89 -17.34 -8.99
CA TYR A 267 13.18 -15.93 -8.83
C TYR A 267 14.45 -15.51 -9.56
N ASP A 268 14.41 -14.33 -10.15
CA ASP A 268 15.55 -13.66 -10.78
C ASP A 268 15.70 -12.25 -10.22
N ILE A 269 16.92 -11.73 -10.22
CA ILE A 269 17.24 -10.41 -9.68
C ILE A 269 17.35 -9.42 -10.84
N GLU A 270 16.51 -8.40 -10.84
CA GLU A 270 16.55 -7.34 -11.83
C GLU A 270 17.78 -6.43 -11.63
N PRO A 271 18.46 -6.01 -12.71
CA PRO A 271 19.65 -5.14 -12.63
C PRO A 271 19.31 -3.68 -12.30
N ILE A 272 18.02 -3.36 -12.17
CA ILE A 272 17.51 -2.04 -11.78
C ILE A 272 17.15 -2.04 -10.29
N SER A 273 17.37 -0.91 -9.64
CA SER A 273 16.97 -0.67 -8.25
C SER A 273 15.99 0.50 -8.15
N VAL A 274 15.11 0.44 -7.16
CA VAL A 274 14.12 1.49 -6.91
C VAL A 274 14.44 2.18 -5.60
N GLN A 275 14.67 3.49 -5.63
CA GLN A 275 14.77 4.31 -4.43
C GLN A 275 13.40 4.95 -4.14
N ILE A 276 12.83 4.61 -2.99
CA ILE A 276 11.60 5.21 -2.49
C ILE A 276 11.99 6.19 -1.39
N SER A 277 11.71 7.48 -1.59
CA SER A 277 11.97 8.51 -0.58
C SER A 277 10.68 9.14 -0.09
N GLU A 278 10.47 9.12 1.21
CA GLU A 278 9.36 9.82 1.84
C GLU A 278 9.73 11.27 2.14
N SER A 279 8.91 12.18 1.62
CA SER A 279 9.08 13.62 1.81
C SER A 279 7.78 14.27 2.24
N ARG A 280 7.90 15.39 2.96
CA ARG A 280 6.77 16.24 3.33
C ARG A 280 7.04 17.66 2.85
N GLN A 281 5.98 18.36 2.48
CA GLN A 281 6.07 19.78 2.13
C GLN A 281 6.68 20.58 3.30
N SER A 282 7.62 21.46 2.99
CA SER A 282 8.21 22.34 4.00
C SER A 282 7.18 23.35 4.52
N PHE A 283 7.35 23.77 5.78
CA PHE A 283 6.44 24.75 6.40
C PHE A 283 6.42 26.07 5.63
N ILE A 284 7.57 26.53 5.14
CA ILE A 284 7.68 27.76 4.33
C ILE A 284 6.88 27.63 3.03
N HIS A 285 6.98 26.49 2.34
CA HIS A 285 6.20 26.25 1.13
C HIS A 285 4.69 26.25 1.40
N PHE A 286 4.26 25.77 2.58
CA PHE A 286 2.85 25.85 2.99
C PHE A 286 2.38 27.30 3.22
N ILE A 287 3.17 28.12 3.93
CA ILE A 287 2.83 29.53 4.14
C ILE A 287 2.75 30.30 2.81
N VAL A 288 3.68 30.06 1.89
CA VAL A 288 3.65 30.68 0.55
C VAL A 288 2.36 30.31 -0.20
N ARG A 289 1.91 29.05 -0.14
CA ARG A 289 0.64 28.63 -0.75
C ARG A 289 -0.58 29.27 -0.08
N LEU A 290 -0.60 29.37 1.26
CA LEU A 290 -1.69 30.05 1.98
C LEU A 290 -1.80 31.53 1.59
N CYS A 291 -0.67 32.25 1.54
CA CYS A 291 -0.65 33.64 1.07
C CYS A 291 -1.17 33.75 -0.38
N GLY A 292 -0.80 32.80 -1.24
CA GLY A 292 -1.29 32.70 -2.62
C GLY A 292 -2.81 32.52 -2.70
N ILE A 293 -3.42 31.70 -1.84
CA ILE A 293 -4.86 31.50 -1.80
C ILE A 293 -5.59 32.76 -1.36
N VAL A 294 -5.13 33.40 -0.28
CA VAL A 294 -5.75 34.62 0.22
C VAL A 294 -5.61 35.74 -0.81
N GLY A 295 -4.39 35.99 -1.32
CA GLY A 295 -4.14 37.02 -2.32
C GLY A 295 -4.89 36.78 -3.64
N GLY A 296 -4.84 35.54 -4.15
CA GLY A 296 -5.54 35.16 -5.38
C GLY A 296 -7.06 35.30 -5.27
N SER A 297 -7.65 34.93 -4.13
CA SER A 297 -9.09 35.08 -3.91
C SER A 297 -9.55 36.54 -3.94
N VAL A 298 -8.81 37.46 -3.30
CA VAL A 298 -9.18 38.89 -3.27
C VAL A 298 -9.12 39.49 -4.67
N VAL A 299 -8.06 39.17 -5.43
CA VAL A 299 -7.89 39.68 -6.80
C VAL A 299 -8.96 39.13 -7.74
N THR A 300 -9.23 37.82 -7.68
CA THR A 300 -10.23 37.17 -8.54
C THR A 300 -11.65 37.68 -8.27
N VAL A 301 -12.04 37.82 -7.01
CA VAL A 301 -13.35 38.38 -6.64
C VAL A 301 -13.48 39.82 -7.11
N GLY A 302 -12.44 40.63 -6.93
CA GLY A 302 -12.42 42.01 -7.40
C GLY A 302 -12.55 42.10 -8.93
N PHE A 303 -11.88 41.20 -9.65
CA PHE A 303 -11.97 41.13 -11.11
C PHE A 303 -13.37 40.71 -11.56
N ILE A 304 -13.92 39.63 -11.01
CA ILE A 304 -15.27 39.15 -11.31
C ILE A 304 -16.30 40.24 -11.05
N TYR A 305 -16.22 40.95 -9.94
CA TYR A 305 -17.12 42.05 -9.62
C TYR A 305 -17.05 43.18 -10.67
N ARG A 306 -15.84 43.58 -11.08
CA ARG A 306 -15.65 44.59 -12.13
C ARG A 306 -16.21 44.14 -13.47
N THR A 307 -15.98 42.89 -13.86
CA THR A 307 -16.47 42.33 -15.12
C THR A 307 -17.99 42.24 -15.13
N ILE A 308 -18.61 41.74 -14.05
CA ILE A 308 -20.08 41.71 -13.90
C ILE A 308 -20.65 43.12 -13.97
N LYS A 309 -20.03 44.09 -13.27
CA LYS A 309 -20.47 45.49 -13.32
C LYS A 309 -20.38 46.03 -14.74
N LEU A 310 -19.26 45.82 -15.45
CA LEU A 310 -19.06 46.29 -16.82
C LEU A 310 -20.10 45.71 -17.79
N ILE A 311 -20.46 44.43 -17.65
CA ILE A 311 -21.50 43.77 -18.45
C ILE A 311 -22.89 44.32 -18.12
N LEU A 312 -23.21 44.52 -16.84
CA LEU A 312 -24.53 44.98 -16.40
C LEU A 312 -24.79 46.47 -16.69
N THR A 313 -23.77 47.33 -16.54
CA THR A 313 -23.91 48.78 -16.76
C THR A 313 -23.42 49.24 -18.14
N GLY A 314 -22.95 48.32 -18.99
CA GLY A 314 -22.46 48.62 -20.34
C GLY A 314 -21.31 49.63 -20.36
N GLY A 315 -20.51 49.68 -19.28
CA GLY A 315 -19.40 50.63 -19.14
C GLY A 315 -19.80 52.05 -18.71
N LYS A 316 -21.07 52.33 -18.37
CA LYS A 316 -21.44 53.62 -17.74
C LYS A 316 -21.01 53.61 -16.27
N GLU A 317 -20.15 54.55 -15.90
CA GLU A 317 -19.77 54.81 -14.50
C GLU A 317 -20.95 55.42 -13.75
N ASP A 318 -21.29 54.87 -12.57
CA ASP A 318 -22.30 55.45 -11.69
C ASP A 318 -21.75 56.75 -11.08
N PRO A 319 -22.31 57.94 -11.40
CA PRO A 319 -21.82 59.21 -10.88
C PRO A 319 -21.94 59.35 -9.35
N ASN A 320 -22.73 58.48 -8.70
CA ASN A 320 -22.97 58.51 -7.25
C ASN A 320 -21.94 57.72 -6.42
N LEU A 321 -21.01 56.99 -7.05
CA LEU A 321 -20.01 56.20 -6.31
C LEU A 321 -18.83 57.05 -5.78
N TYR A 322 -18.59 58.23 -6.39
CA TYR A 322 -17.55 59.19 -5.98
C TYR A 322 -18.10 60.45 -5.29
N ALA A 323 -19.43 60.59 -5.18
CA ALA A 323 -20.09 61.72 -4.54
C ALA A 323 -19.63 62.01 -3.09
N PRO A 324 -19.35 61.01 -2.21
CA PRO A 324 -18.88 61.32 -0.87
C PRO A 324 -17.41 61.80 -0.85
N ALA A 325 -16.56 61.36 -1.79
CA ALA A 325 -15.18 61.83 -1.89
C ALA A 325 -15.08 63.26 -2.47
N HIS A 326 -15.97 63.61 -3.39
CA HIS A 326 -16.02 64.93 -4.01
C HIS A 326 -16.57 66.03 -3.06
N ASN A 327 -17.44 65.67 -2.11
CA ASN A 327 -17.94 66.61 -1.10
C ASN A 327 -16.95 66.87 0.05
N LEU A 328 -16.06 65.92 0.35
CA LEU A 328 -15.00 66.09 1.37
C LEU A 328 -13.85 67.01 0.92
N MET A 329 -13.57 67.11 -0.38
CA MET A 329 -12.55 68.05 -0.90
C MET A 329 -13.04 69.48 -1.08
N ARG A 330 -14.35 69.74 -0.91
CA ARG A 330 -14.93 71.08 -1.03
C ARG A 330 -15.07 71.81 0.31
N SER A 331 -14.79 71.13 1.42
CA SER A 331 -14.89 71.65 2.79
C SER A 331 -13.54 71.86 3.49
N VAL A 332 -12.46 72.04 2.73
CA VAL A 332 -11.16 72.55 3.19
C VAL A 332 -10.87 73.82 2.41
#